data_AF-A0A916HQS4-F1
#
_entry.id   AF-A0A916HQS4-F1
#
_cell.length_a   1.000
_cell.length_b   1.000
_cell.length_c   1.000
_cell.angle_alpha   90.00
_cell.angle_beta   90.00
_cell.angle_gamma   90.00
#
_symmetry.space_group_name_H-M   'P 1'
#
loop_
_entity.id
_entity.type
_entity.pdbx_description
1 polymer ?
#
loop_
_entity_poly.entity_id
_entity_poly.type
_entity_poly.pdbx_seq_one_letter_code
_entity_poly.pdbx_strand_id
1 'polypeptide(L)'
;MNPLLNKSDQDSERKDPVWMVVATTNGEAEAAIIVGRLQSLGIPAFMHRESIGAVLGLTIGLGRVDVVVPEEAYPAAFVVLNPNPDTLWIDDGEEEEWWQDDFEEDPDESTP
;
A
#
# COMPACT_ATOMS: atom_id res chain seq x y z
N MET A 1 -2.57 7.30 61.97
CA MET A 1 -2.45 8.30 60.90
C MET A 1 -1.32 7.87 59.96
N ASN A 2 -1.65 7.22 58.85
CA ASN A 2 -0.73 7.06 57.72
C ASN A 2 -1.43 7.69 56.51
N PRO A 3 -0.81 8.69 55.83
CA PRO A 3 -1.45 9.39 54.74
C PRO A 3 -1.45 8.56 53.46
N LEU A 4 -2.43 8.88 52.63
CA LEU A 4 -2.89 8.19 51.43
C LEU A 4 -1.77 8.04 50.39
N LEU A 5 -1.42 6.81 50.01
CA LEU A 5 -0.84 6.55 48.69
C LEU A 5 -2.00 6.63 47.68
N ASN A 6 -2.15 7.80 47.06
CA ASN A 6 -3.01 8.02 45.91
C ASN A 6 -2.54 7.14 44.74
N LYS A 7 -3.20 6.00 44.52
CA LYS A 7 -3.05 5.15 43.33
C LYS A 7 -4.12 5.51 42.30
N SER A 8 -4.31 6.79 42.01
CA SER A 8 -5.41 7.24 41.13
C SER A 8 -4.96 7.87 39.82
N ASP A 9 -3.65 7.98 39.55
CA ASP A 9 -3.16 8.72 38.36
C ASP A 9 -2.51 7.85 37.28
N GLN A 10 -2.58 6.51 37.35
CA GLN A 10 -1.94 5.65 36.35
C GLN A 10 -2.84 4.55 35.78
N ASP A 11 -4.15 4.78 35.78
CA ASP A 11 -5.07 4.00 34.94
C ASP A 11 -5.32 4.79 33.65
N SER A 12 -4.25 5.02 32.89
CA SER A 12 -4.38 5.39 31.48
C SER A 12 -4.97 4.16 30.79
N GLU A 13 -6.30 4.12 30.74
CA GLU A 13 -7.15 3.16 30.05
C GLU A 13 -6.49 2.82 28.71
N ARG A 14 -5.84 1.65 28.64
CA ARG A 14 -5.22 1.16 27.41
C ARG A 14 -6.35 0.74 26.49
N LYS A 15 -6.93 1.71 25.78
CA LYS A 15 -7.89 1.43 24.74
C LYS A 15 -7.12 0.76 23.61
N ASP A 16 -7.33 -0.55 23.45
CA ASP A 16 -6.75 -1.28 22.33
C ASP A 16 -7.13 -0.57 21.02
N PRO A 17 -6.18 -0.34 20.11
CA PRO A 17 -6.47 0.35 18.87
C PRO A 17 -7.51 -0.45 18.07
N VAL A 18 -8.55 0.25 17.60
CA VAL A 18 -9.57 -0.33 16.73
C VAL A 18 -8.97 -0.50 15.33
N TRP A 19 -9.00 -1.73 14.82
CA TRP A 19 -8.52 -2.08 13.49
C TRP A 19 -9.69 -2.21 12.53
N MET A 20 -9.57 -1.61 11.35
CA MET A 20 -10.59 -1.65 10.29
C MET A 20 -10.04 -2.30 9.03
N VAL A 21 -10.86 -3.16 8.40
CA VAL A 21 -10.52 -3.83 7.14
C VAL A 21 -10.67 -2.85 5.99
N VAL A 22 -9.58 -2.53 5.30
CA VAL A 22 -9.58 -1.63 4.13
C VAL A 22 -9.66 -2.39 2.81
N ALA A 23 -9.18 -3.63 2.77
CA ALA A 23 -9.26 -4.50 1.59
C ALA A 23 -9.30 -5.98 2.00
N THR A 24 -9.87 -6.82 1.15
CA THR A 24 -9.88 -8.28 1.27
C THR A 24 -9.36 -8.87 -0.04
N THR A 25 -8.35 -9.73 0.03
CA THR A 25 -7.69 -10.34 -1.14
C THR A 25 -7.82 -11.87 -1.14
N ASN A 26 -7.53 -12.47 -2.29
CA ASN A 26 -7.53 -13.93 -2.48
C ASN A 26 -6.13 -14.54 -2.39
N GLY A 27 -5.25 -13.93 -1.58
CA GLY A 27 -3.93 -14.46 -1.33
C GLY A 27 -2.97 -13.46 -0.70
N GLU A 28 -1.90 -14.00 -0.13
CA GLU A 28 -0.89 -13.25 0.62
C GLU A 28 -0.09 -12.28 -0.27
N ALA A 29 0.22 -12.67 -1.51
CA ALA A 29 0.99 -11.81 -2.42
C ALA A 29 0.26 -10.50 -2.75
N GLU A 30 -1.04 -10.57 -3.05
CA GLU A 30 -1.86 -9.38 -3.32
C GLU A 30 -2.00 -8.51 -2.06
N ALA A 31 -2.23 -9.11 -0.90
CA ALA A 31 -2.30 -8.39 0.36
C ALA A 31 -0.97 -7.69 0.70
N ALA A 32 0.17 -8.35 0.44
CA ALA A 32 1.49 -7.78 0.67
C ALA A 32 1.77 -6.56 -0.23
N ILE A 33 1.30 -6.56 -1.48
CA ILE A 33 1.40 -5.40 -2.37
C ILE A 33 0.60 -4.22 -1.80
N ILE A 34 -0.64 -4.46 -1.36
CA ILE A 34 -1.49 -3.43 -0.76
C ILE A 34 -0.85 -2.86 0.51
N VAL A 35 -0.39 -3.73 1.42
CA VAL A 35 0.29 -3.31 2.66
C VAL A 35 1.55 -2.49 2.34
N GLY A 36 2.39 -2.96 1.43
CA GLY A 36 3.60 -2.25 1.03
C GLY A 36 3.30 -0.86 0.44
N ARG A 37 2.24 -0.75 -0.37
CA ARG A 37 1.80 0.54 -0.94
C ARG A 37 1.29 1.50 0.14
N LEU A 38 0.55 1.03 1.13
CA LEU A 38 0.07 1.88 2.23
C LEU A 38 1.24 2.32 3.13
N GLN A 39 2.11 1.39 3.51
CA GLN A 39 3.25 1.66 4.37
C GLN A 39 4.26 2.62 3.72
N SER A 40 4.47 2.56 2.40
CA SER A 40 5.37 3.49 1.70
C SER A 40 4.87 4.95 1.75
N LEU A 41 3.58 5.16 1.98
CA LEU A 41 2.95 6.47 2.17
C LEU A 41 2.81 6.86 3.66
N GLY A 42 3.41 6.09 4.57
CA GLY A 42 3.34 6.33 6.01
C GLY A 42 2.03 5.88 6.66
N ILE A 43 1.20 5.09 5.97
CA ILE A 43 -0.06 4.58 6.49
C ILE A 43 0.18 3.20 7.15
N PRO A 44 -0.03 3.04 8.47
CA PRO A 44 0.16 1.75 9.13
C PRO A 44 -0.86 0.72 8.63
N ALA A 45 -0.37 -0.43 8.14
CA ALA A 45 -1.21 -1.50 7.62
C ALA A 45 -0.61 -2.88 7.94
N PHE A 46 -1.46 -3.88 8.17
CA PHE A 46 -1.07 -5.27 8.44
C PHE A 46 -1.97 -6.26 7.69
N MET A 47 -1.45 -7.45 7.43
CA MET A 47 -2.24 -8.57 6.92
C MET A 47 -2.85 -9.35 8.09
N HIS A 48 -4.15 -9.61 8.03
CA HIS A 48 -4.91 -10.42 8.97
C HIS A 48 -5.48 -11.65 8.24
N ARG A 49 -5.10 -12.85 8.68
CA ARG A 49 -5.52 -14.12 8.07
C ARG A 49 -6.34 -14.95 9.05
N GLU A 50 -7.58 -15.25 8.67
CA GLU A 50 -8.41 -16.21 9.41
C GLU A 50 -7.85 -17.63 9.20
N SER A 51 -7.29 -18.23 10.26
CA SER A 51 -6.51 -19.48 10.16
C SER A 51 -7.37 -20.75 10.25
N ILE A 52 -8.60 -20.76 9.74
CA ILE A 52 -9.49 -21.93 9.87
C ILE A 52 -9.30 -22.95 8.71
N GLY A 53 -8.78 -22.52 7.56
CA GLY A 53 -8.61 -23.40 6.38
C GLY A 53 -7.46 -24.41 6.45
N ALA A 54 -6.48 -24.22 7.36
CA ALA A 54 -5.28 -25.08 7.43
C ALA A 54 -5.55 -26.47 8.06
N VAL A 55 -6.65 -26.64 8.80
CA VAL A 55 -6.93 -27.87 9.58
C VAL A 55 -7.52 -28.99 8.73
N LEU A 56 -8.14 -28.69 7.57
CA LEU A 56 -8.88 -29.68 6.77
C LEU A 56 -8.21 -30.10 5.45
N GLY A 57 -6.98 -29.66 5.16
CA GLY A 57 -6.25 -30.08 3.95
C GLY A 57 -6.93 -29.71 2.62
N LEU A 58 -7.94 -28.84 2.67
CA LEU A 58 -8.63 -28.30 1.51
C LEU A 58 -8.01 -26.95 1.18
N THR A 59 -6.98 -26.96 0.34
CA THR A 59 -6.38 -25.78 -0.28
C THR A 59 -7.29 -25.19 -1.37
N ILE A 60 -8.58 -24.96 -1.06
CA ILE A 60 -9.48 -24.24 -1.96
C ILE A 60 -9.17 -22.75 -1.79
N GLY A 61 -8.20 -22.27 -2.58
CA GLY A 61 -7.75 -20.88 -2.63
C GLY A 61 -6.68 -20.56 -1.59
N LEU A 62 -5.79 -19.63 -1.91
CA LEU A 62 -4.64 -19.19 -1.10
C LEU A 62 -5.05 -18.40 0.17
N GLY A 63 -6.17 -18.76 0.80
CA GLY A 63 -6.73 -18.08 1.97
C GLY A 63 -7.26 -16.68 1.65
N ARG A 64 -8.42 -16.34 2.21
CA ARG A 64 -8.84 -14.95 2.31
C ARG A 64 -7.86 -14.22 3.24
N VAL A 65 -7.32 -13.09 2.79
CA VAL A 65 -6.45 -12.23 3.62
C VAL A 65 -7.08 -10.85 3.68
N ASP A 66 -7.34 -10.36 4.88
CA ASP A 66 -7.82 -9.01 5.09
C ASP A 66 -6.63 -8.09 5.35
N VAL A 67 -6.61 -6.91 4.73
CA VAL A 67 -5.67 -5.85 5.03
C VAL A 67 -6.34 -4.90 6.02
N VAL A 68 -5.72 -4.72 7.18
CA VAL A 68 -6.26 -3.90 8.27
C VAL A 68 -5.38 -2.68 8.55
N VAL A 69 -6.03 -1.58 8.93
CA VAL A 69 -5.41 -0.32 9.33
C VAL A 69 -6.03 0.20 10.63
N PRO A 70 -5.34 1.03 11.41
CA PRO A 70 -5.96 1.72 12.54
C PRO A 70 -7.16 2.56 12.07
N GLU A 71 -8.20 2.67 12.90
CA GLU A 71 -9.43 3.43 12.59
C GLU A 71 -9.12 4.85 12.07
N GLU A 72 -8.18 5.53 12.72
CA GLU A 72 -7.70 6.88 12.37
C GLU A 72 -7.07 6.97 10.97
N ALA A 73 -6.51 5.89 10.46
CA ALA A 73 -5.80 5.84 9.18
C ALA A 73 -6.69 5.36 8.02
N TYR A 74 -7.88 4.82 8.31
CA TYR A 74 -8.76 4.25 7.31
C TYR A 74 -9.19 5.20 6.18
N PRO A 75 -9.58 6.46 6.46
CA PRO A 75 -9.98 7.37 5.38
C PRO A 75 -8.85 7.61 4.37
N ALA A 76 -7.61 7.76 4.86
CA ALA A 76 -6.43 7.93 4.01
C ALA A 76 -6.14 6.66 3.20
N ALA A 77 -6.19 5.50 3.85
CA ALA A 77 -5.97 4.22 3.19
C ALA A 77 -7.01 3.96 2.08
N PHE A 78 -8.27 4.29 2.32
CA PHE A 78 -9.36 4.12 1.35
C PHE A 78 -9.13 4.95 0.09
N VAL A 79 -8.70 6.21 0.22
CA VAL A 79 -8.40 7.10 -0.91
C VAL A 79 -7.23 6.56 -1.75
N VAL A 80 -6.17 6.05 -1.09
CA VAL A 80 -5.00 5.48 -1.79
C VAL A 80 -5.40 4.27 -2.64
N LEU A 81 -6.27 3.40 -2.10
CA LEU A 81 -6.67 2.16 -2.78
C LEU A 81 -7.76 2.37 -3.83
N ASN A 82 -8.55 3.44 -3.71
CA ASN A 82 -9.63 3.78 -4.64
C ASN A 82 -9.40 5.17 -5.26
N PRO A 83 -8.32 5.36 -6.05
CA PRO A 83 -8.07 6.63 -6.71
C PRO A 83 -9.16 6.91 -7.75
N ASN A 84 -9.56 8.18 -7.90
CA ASN A 84 -10.48 8.57 -8.94
C ASN A 84 -9.83 8.33 -10.32
N PRO A 85 -10.44 7.56 -11.25
CA PRO A 85 -9.90 7.34 -12.59
C PRO A 85 -9.64 8.64 -13.37
N ASP A 86 -10.38 9.71 -13.08
CA ASP A 86 -10.19 11.01 -13.73
C ASP A 86 -8.88 11.72 -13.31
N THR A 87 -8.25 11.29 -12.22
CA THR A 87 -6.99 11.88 -11.70
C THR A 87 -5.73 11.23 -12.30
N LEU A 88 -5.87 10.15 -13.08
CA LEU A 88 -4.75 9.40 -13.67
C LEU A 88 -4.30 9.89 -15.05
N TRP A 89 -4.89 10.98 -15.55
CA TRP A 89 -4.41 11.67 -16.75
C TRP A 89 -3.29 12.61 -16.34
N ILE A 90 -2.10 12.05 -16.14
CA ILE A 90 -0.89 12.83 -16.35
C ILE A 90 -0.86 13.04 -17.87
N ASP A 91 -1.21 14.24 -18.31
CA ASP A 91 -0.81 14.74 -19.61
C ASP A 91 0.71 14.66 -19.60
N ASP A 92 1.26 13.58 -20.15
CA ASP A 92 2.66 13.41 -20.49
C ASP A 92 2.96 14.37 -21.65
N GLY A 93 2.77 15.65 -21.36
CA GLY A 93 3.07 16.75 -22.23
C GLY A 93 4.53 16.65 -22.63
N GLU A 94 4.69 16.59 -23.95
CA GLU A 94 5.93 16.74 -24.71
C GLU A 94 6.70 15.41 -24.86
N GLU A 95 6.23 14.61 -25.82
CA GLU A 95 7.09 13.85 -26.71
C GLU A 95 8.18 14.81 -27.24
N GLU A 96 9.29 14.98 -26.52
CA GLU A 96 10.51 15.49 -27.13
C GLU A 96 10.90 14.45 -28.19
N GLU A 97 10.53 14.72 -29.44
CA GLU A 97 11.05 14.00 -30.60
C GLU A 97 12.57 14.17 -30.60
N TRP A 98 13.27 13.24 -29.96
CA TRP A 98 14.72 13.07 -30.04
C TRP A 98 15.08 12.51 -31.43
N TRP A 99 14.81 13.31 -32.46
CA TRP A 99 15.42 13.19 -33.77
C TRP A 99 16.20 14.48 -34.05
N GLN A 100 17.46 14.51 -33.60
CA GLN A 100 18.44 15.45 -34.12
C GLN A 100 19.62 14.65 -34.66
N ASP A 101 19.52 14.39 -35.96
CA ASP A 101 20.63 14.36 -36.92
C ASP A 101 21.87 13.54 -36.55
N ASP A 102 21.81 12.21 -36.70
CA ASP A 102 22.96 11.46 -37.21
C ASP A 102 23.02 11.65 -38.74
N PHE A 103 23.24 12.89 -39.16
CA PHE A 103 23.72 13.22 -40.50
C PHE A 103 25.24 13.20 -40.46
N GLU A 104 25.83 12.00 -40.38
CA GLU A 104 27.17 11.79 -40.95
C GLU A 104 26.96 11.56 -42.45
N GLU A 105 26.78 12.65 -43.20
CA GLU A 105 27.02 12.64 -44.64
C GLU A 105 28.54 12.60 -44.80
N ASP A 106 29.10 11.42 -45.04
CA ASP A 106 30.49 11.26 -45.49
C ASP A 106 30.65 12.02 -46.83
N PRO A 107 31.34 13.18 -46.86
CA PRO A 107 31.43 14.00 -48.05
C PRO A 107 32.86 13.98 -48.61
N ASP A 108 33.49 12.81 -48.70
CA ASP A 108 34.45 12.40 -49.75
C ASP A 108 34.69 10.88 -49.55
N GLU A 109 34.82 10.02 -50.55
CA GLU A 109 35.73 10.11 -51.68
C GLU A 109 35.17 9.24 -52.82
N SER A 110 34.51 9.89 -53.78
CA SER A 110 34.37 9.35 -55.12
C SER A 110 35.47 9.98 -55.96
N THR A 111 36.32 9.16 -56.59
CA THR A 111 36.94 9.29 -57.95
C THR A 111 38.28 8.52 -57.97
N PRO A 112 38.70 7.82 -59.05
CA PRO A 112 38.00 7.07 -60.10
C PRO A 112 38.23 5.55 -60.05
#